data_AF-A0A0H2VAK0-F1
#
_entry.id   AF-A0A0H2VAK0-F1
#
_cell.length_a   1.000
_cell.length_b   1.000
_cell.length_c   1.000
_cell.angle_alpha   90.00
_cell.angle_beta   90.00
_cell.angle_gamma   90.00
#
_symmetry.space_group_name_H-M   'P 1'
#
loop_
_entity.id
_entity.type
_entity.pdbx_description
1 polymer ?
#
loop_
_entity_poly.entity_id
_entity_poly.type
_entity_poly.pdbx_seq_one_letter_code
_entity_poly.pdbx_strand_id
1 'polypeptide(L)'
;MISDRDGRALALTDDCGTESLAGYLRTLTDEQLLAIKTLSMDMNAGYIRAARIHLPCAVEKIAFDRFHVAKQLGEVVDKTRQNEHPHLPVESWRQAKGARFLWQYSDKWMTKSRQEKLIWLRAQMKLTSQCWALKELAKDIWNRPWSEERRNDWERWLALAANSDVPMMKNAAKTIGKRLYGILNAMCLKRKRGGA
;
A
#
# COMPACT_ATOMS: atom_id res chain seq x y z
N MET A 1 6.78 -2.93 -17.62
CA MET A 1 6.46 -4.33 -17.95
C MET A 1 5.00 -4.60 -17.60
N ILE A 2 4.23 -5.10 -18.56
CA ILE A 2 2.86 -5.58 -18.39
C ILE A 2 2.92 -7.09 -18.50
N SER A 3 2.27 -7.82 -17.60
CA SER A 3 2.30 -9.28 -17.58
C SER A 3 0.90 -9.87 -17.46
N ASP A 4 0.75 -11.11 -17.93
CA ASP A 4 -0.47 -11.88 -17.71
C ASP A 4 -0.54 -12.42 -16.27
N ARG A 5 -1.54 -13.28 -16.02
CA ARG A 5 -1.78 -13.91 -14.72
C ARG A 5 -0.65 -14.87 -14.31
N ASP A 6 0.07 -15.44 -15.26
CA ASP A 6 1.16 -16.40 -15.03
C ASP A 6 2.52 -15.69 -14.92
N GLY A 7 2.52 -14.35 -14.95
CA GLY A 7 3.73 -13.54 -14.88
C GLY A 7 4.49 -13.47 -16.20
N ARG A 8 3.91 -13.93 -17.31
CA ARG A 8 4.53 -13.80 -18.64
C ARG A 8 4.45 -12.35 -19.08
N ALA A 9 5.59 -11.78 -19.46
CA ALA A 9 5.63 -10.42 -19.97
C ALA A 9 4.86 -10.33 -21.30
N LEU A 10 3.80 -9.53 -21.32
CA LEU A 10 3.00 -9.21 -22.50
C LEU A 10 3.54 -7.98 -23.23
N ALA A 11 4.12 -7.03 -22.49
CA ALA A 11 4.76 -5.86 -23.06
C ALA A 11 5.90 -5.36 -22.17
N LEU A 12 7.03 -5.03 -22.81
CA LEU A 12 8.10 -4.24 -22.24
C LEU A 12 8.00 -2.84 -22.86
N THR A 13 8.03 -1.83 -22.01
CA THR A 13 7.86 -0.44 -22.41
C THR A 13 8.93 0.37 -21.70
N ASP A 14 9.65 1.18 -22.47
CA ASP A 14 10.77 1.99 -21.98
C ASP A 14 10.30 3.31 -21.35
N ASP A 15 9.00 3.61 -21.46
CA ASP A 15 8.41 4.89 -21.09
C ASP A 15 7.84 4.89 -19.67
N CYS A 16 8.03 6.01 -18.98
CA CYS A 16 7.53 6.28 -17.63
C CYS A 16 5.99 6.30 -17.58
N GLY A 17 5.42 5.13 -17.35
CA GLY A 17 4.29 4.86 -16.45
C GLY A 17 2.93 5.50 -16.70
N THR A 18 2.62 5.99 -17.90
CA THR A 18 1.24 6.30 -18.29
C THR A 18 1.01 5.99 -19.76
N GLU A 19 1.91 6.47 -20.61
CA GLU A 19 1.86 6.19 -22.05
C GLU A 19 2.10 4.72 -22.35
N SER A 20 2.89 4.04 -21.52
CA SER A 20 3.12 2.61 -21.63
C SER A 20 1.84 1.76 -21.46
N LEU A 21 1.02 2.06 -20.46
CA LEU A 21 -0.26 1.36 -20.26
C LEU A 21 -1.29 1.75 -21.31
N ALA A 22 -1.40 3.05 -21.61
CA ALA A 22 -2.31 3.55 -22.63
C ALA A 22 -1.99 2.95 -24.01
N GLY A 23 -0.71 2.96 -24.39
CA GLY A 23 -0.20 2.38 -25.62
C GLY A 23 -0.54 0.90 -25.74
N TYR A 24 -0.27 0.11 -24.70
CA TYR A 24 -0.62 -1.31 -24.69
C TYR A 24 -2.14 -1.54 -24.83
N LEU A 25 -2.97 -0.83 -24.06
CA LEU A 25 -4.43 -1.00 -24.15
C LEU A 25 -4.97 -0.64 -25.54
N ARG A 26 -4.36 0.31 -26.24
CA ARG A 26 -4.71 0.66 -27.63
C ARG A 26 -4.33 -0.41 -28.66
N THR A 27 -3.41 -1.31 -28.35
CA THR A 27 -3.07 -2.44 -29.25
C THR A 27 -4.07 -3.59 -29.17
N LEU A 28 -4.94 -3.59 -28.15
CA LEU A 28 -5.91 -4.65 -27.93
C LEU A 28 -7.20 -4.37 -28.72
N THR A 29 -7.81 -5.42 -29.25
CA THR A 29 -9.14 -5.34 -29.83
C THR A 29 -10.21 -5.14 -28.75
N ASP A 30 -11.40 -4.69 -29.15
CA ASP A 30 -12.53 -4.53 -28.22
C ASP A 30 -12.87 -5.86 -27.50
N GLU A 31 -12.83 -6.97 -28.22
CA GLU A 31 -13.03 -8.31 -27.64
C GLU A 31 -11.97 -8.63 -26.59
N GLN A 32 -10.70 -8.30 -26.84
CA GLN A 32 -9.62 -8.51 -25.88
C GLN A 32 -9.78 -7.60 -24.66
N LEU A 33 -10.15 -6.33 -24.84
CA LEU A 33 -10.42 -5.38 -23.75
C LEU A 33 -11.59 -5.81 -22.86
N LEU A 34 -12.65 -6.35 -23.48
CA LEU A 34 -13.80 -6.92 -22.79
C LEU A 34 -13.42 -8.18 -22.01
N ALA A 35 -12.53 -9.02 -22.57
CA ALA A 35 -12.04 -10.24 -21.93
C ALA A 35 -11.15 -9.99 -20.70
N ILE A 36 -10.56 -8.80 -20.55
CA ILE A 36 -9.80 -8.43 -19.35
C ILE A 36 -10.74 -8.43 -18.14
N LYS A 37 -10.54 -9.39 -17.23
CA LYS A 37 -11.32 -9.49 -15.99
C LYS A 37 -10.79 -8.57 -14.88
N THR A 38 -9.47 -8.38 -14.83
CA THR A 38 -8.79 -7.66 -13.75
C THR A 38 -7.52 -7.02 -14.27
N LEU A 39 -7.21 -5.82 -13.80
CA LEU A 39 -5.99 -5.08 -14.11
C LEU A 39 -5.29 -4.72 -12.79
N SER A 40 -4.24 -5.46 -12.44
CA SER A 40 -3.41 -5.18 -11.27
C SER A 40 -2.42 -4.06 -11.58
N MET A 41 -2.36 -3.01 -10.77
CA MET A 41 -1.48 -1.86 -11.03
C MET A 41 -1.10 -1.08 -9.77
N ASP A 42 -0.12 -0.19 -9.91
CA ASP A 42 0.16 0.85 -8.91
C ASP A 42 -1.01 1.86 -8.85
N MET A 43 -1.12 2.53 -7.72
CA MET A 43 -2.03 3.63 -7.47
C MET A 43 -1.66 4.94 -8.22
N ASN A 44 -0.76 4.92 -9.19
CA ASN A 44 -0.37 6.12 -9.93
C ASN A 44 -1.57 6.73 -10.68
N ALA A 45 -1.74 8.05 -10.57
CA ALA A 45 -2.88 8.76 -11.18
C ALA A 45 -2.93 8.63 -12.70
N GLY A 46 -1.76 8.56 -13.35
CA GLY A 46 -1.63 8.36 -14.79
C GLY A 46 -2.08 6.98 -15.23
N TYR A 47 -1.67 5.90 -14.54
CA TYR A 47 -2.19 4.56 -14.81
C TYR A 47 -3.70 4.47 -14.61
N ILE A 48 -4.22 5.06 -13.52
CA ILE A 48 -5.67 5.09 -13.26
C ILE A 48 -6.39 5.81 -14.41
N ARG A 49 -5.85 6.93 -14.90
CA ARG A 49 -6.41 7.68 -16.02
C ARG A 49 -6.37 6.87 -17.32
N ALA A 50 -5.22 6.26 -17.64
CA ALA A 50 -5.07 5.43 -18.83
C ALA A 50 -6.06 4.26 -18.84
N ALA A 51 -6.19 3.54 -17.72
CA ALA A 51 -7.18 2.47 -17.60
C ALA A 51 -8.61 3.01 -17.75
N ARG A 52 -8.96 4.13 -17.11
CA ARG A 52 -10.32 4.70 -17.24
C ARG A 52 -10.67 5.14 -18.66
N ILE A 53 -9.69 5.57 -19.45
CA ILE A 53 -9.91 5.99 -20.84
C ILE A 53 -10.04 4.78 -21.77
N HIS A 54 -9.15 3.78 -21.62
CA HIS A 54 -9.00 2.72 -22.62
C HIS A 54 -9.59 1.36 -22.22
N LEU A 55 -9.93 1.14 -20.94
CA LEU A 55 -10.48 -0.13 -20.47
C LEU A 55 -11.98 0.01 -20.13
N PRO A 56 -12.87 -0.72 -20.84
CA PRO A 56 -14.28 -0.77 -20.49
C PRO A 56 -14.48 -1.31 -19.06
N CYS A 57 -15.38 -0.68 -18.29
CA CYS A 57 -15.65 -1.00 -16.88
C CYS A 57 -14.39 -0.94 -15.98
N ALA A 58 -13.46 -0.02 -16.26
CA ALA A 58 -12.17 0.07 -15.58
C ALA A 58 -12.25 0.05 -14.04
N VAL A 59 -13.23 0.72 -13.44
CA VAL A 59 -13.36 0.81 -11.97
C VAL A 59 -13.55 -0.57 -11.32
N GLU A 60 -14.26 -1.48 -11.98
CA GLU A 60 -14.51 -2.85 -11.50
C GLU A 60 -13.29 -3.76 -11.73
N LYS A 61 -12.53 -3.47 -12.78
CA LYS A 61 -11.37 -4.27 -13.19
C LYS A 61 -10.08 -3.88 -12.46
N ILE A 62 -9.91 -2.61 -12.10
CA ILE A 62 -8.69 -2.10 -11.44
C ILE A 62 -8.55 -2.73 -10.05
N ALA A 63 -7.39 -3.32 -9.81
CA ALA A 63 -6.96 -3.85 -8.53
C ALA A 63 -5.61 -3.22 -8.15
N PHE A 64 -5.53 -2.54 -7.01
CA PHE A 64 -4.26 -1.94 -6.59
C PHE A 64 -3.37 -2.96 -5.92
N ASP A 65 -2.10 -3.00 -6.34
CA ASP A 65 -1.11 -3.89 -5.77
C ASP A 65 -0.82 -3.51 -4.30
N ARG A 66 -0.92 -4.51 -3.42
CA ARG A 66 -0.64 -4.40 -1.98
C ARG A 66 0.74 -3.81 -1.71
N PHE A 67 1.74 -4.18 -2.50
CA PHE A 67 3.11 -3.73 -2.30
C PHE A 67 3.21 -2.21 -2.33
N HIS A 68 2.52 -1.55 -3.25
CA HIS A 68 2.56 -0.09 -3.38
C HIS A 68 1.86 0.61 -2.21
N VAL A 69 0.74 0.06 -1.71
CA VAL A 69 0.07 0.57 -0.51
C VAL A 69 0.98 0.40 0.72
N ALA A 70 1.55 -0.79 0.91
CA ALA A 70 2.45 -1.07 2.03
C ALA A 70 3.74 -0.22 1.97
N LYS A 71 4.29 -0.01 0.77
CA LYS A 71 5.45 0.86 0.54
C LYS A 71 5.13 2.30 0.91
N GLN A 72 4.02 2.86 0.44
CA GLN A 72 3.60 4.22 0.77
C GLN A 72 3.46 4.41 2.29
N LEU A 73 2.82 3.46 2.99
CA LEU A 73 2.71 3.54 4.45
C LEU A 73 4.06 3.38 5.16
N GLY A 74 4.93 2.50 4.67
CA GLY A 74 6.30 2.35 5.17
C GLY A 74 7.16 3.61 4.99
N GLU A 75 6.98 4.34 3.88
CA GLU A 75 7.63 5.63 3.64
C GLU A 75 7.12 6.71 4.59
N VAL A 76 5.81 6.73 4.91
CA VAL A 76 5.27 7.64 5.93
C VAL A 76 5.91 7.36 7.29
N VAL A 77 6.01 6.09 7.71
CA VAL A 77 6.68 5.73 8.97
C VAL A 77 8.14 6.21 8.99
N ASP A 78 8.89 5.95 7.93
CA ASP A 78 10.30 6.34 7.89
C ASP A 78 10.50 7.86 7.85
N LYS A 79 9.68 8.60 7.10
CA LYS A 79 9.76 10.07 7.06
C LYS A 79 9.36 10.70 8.40
N THR A 80 8.33 10.19 9.06
CA THR A 80 7.98 10.62 10.43
C THR A 80 9.12 10.33 11.40
N ARG A 81 9.76 9.15 11.30
CA ARG A 81 10.94 8.79 12.09
C ARG A 81 12.10 9.75 11.84
N GLN A 82 12.38 10.10 10.59
CA GLN A 82 13.44 11.05 10.24
C GLN A 82 13.18 12.43 10.83
N ASN A 83 11.92 12.87 10.90
CA ASN A 83 11.54 14.14 11.48
C ASN A 83 11.58 14.11 13.02
N GLU A 84 11.16 13.02 13.65
CA GLU A 84 11.08 12.92 15.13
C GLU A 84 12.43 12.61 15.77
N HIS A 85 13.29 11.82 15.10
CA HIS A 85 14.57 11.36 15.65
C HIS A 85 15.51 12.49 16.10
N PRO A 86 15.70 13.60 15.35
CA PRO A 86 16.57 14.71 15.76
C PRO A 86 16.10 15.44 17.03
N HIS A 87 14.83 15.32 17.39
CA HIS A 87 14.25 16.00 18.56
C HIS A 87 14.30 15.15 19.84
N LEU A 88 14.88 13.95 19.78
CA LEU A 88 15.07 13.11 20.96
C LEU A 88 16.16 13.68 21.89
N PRO A 89 16.05 13.47 23.21
CA PRO A 89 17.17 13.70 24.14
C PRO A 89 18.43 12.97 23.70
N VAL A 90 19.61 13.51 23.99
CA VAL A 90 20.91 13.00 23.49
C VAL A 90 21.10 11.50 23.76
N GLU A 91 20.74 11.03 24.95
CA GLU A 91 20.84 9.62 25.32
C GLU A 91 19.92 8.73 24.47
N SER A 92 18.64 9.10 24.35
CA SER A 92 17.67 8.39 23.51
C SER A 92 18.02 8.46 22.03
N TRP A 93 18.55 9.59 21.55
CA TRP A 93 19.00 9.78 20.18
C TRP A 93 20.10 8.79 19.80
N ARG A 94 21.11 8.62 20.67
CA ARG A 94 22.20 7.65 20.43
C ARG A 94 21.67 6.23 20.40
N GLN A 95 20.76 5.90 21.32
CA GLN A 95 20.16 4.58 21.41
C GLN A 95 19.18 4.27 20.27
N ALA A 96 18.55 5.27 19.66
CA ALA A 96 17.62 5.11 18.54
C ALA A 96 18.34 5.01 17.17
N LYS A 97 19.62 5.36 17.11
CA LYS A 97 20.43 5.29 15.89
C LYS A 97 20.45 3.86 15.34
N GLY A 98 20.32 3.74 14.02
CA GLY A 98 20.34 2.43 13.33
C GLY A 98 19.07 1.60 13.46
N ALA A 99 18.04 2.08 14.19
CA ALA A 99 16.83 1.31 14.46
C ALA A 99 15.76 1.34 13.35
N ARG A 100 16.06 1.94 12.18
CA ARG A 100 15.12 2.07 11.04
C ARG A 100 14.44 0.74 10.71
N PHE A 101 15.21 -0.34 10.63
CA PHE A 101 14.72 -1.65 10.19
C PHE A 101 13.71 -2.27 11.15
N LEU A 102 13.75 -1.93 12.44
CA LEU A 102 12.81 -2.44 13.44
C LEU A 102 11.37 -2.00 13.17
N TRP A 103 11.20 -0.82 12.56
CA TRP A 103 9.89 -0.31 12.13
C TRP A 103 9.36 -1.01 10.87
N GLN A 104 10.21 -1.78 10.17
CA GLN A 104 9.87 -2.39 8.88
C GLN A 104 9.76 -3.92 8.95
N TYR A 105 10.34 -4.57 9.96
CA TYR A 105 10.29 -6.02 10.08
C TYR A 105 8.88 -6.56 10.31
N SER A 106 8.60 -7.70 9.67
CA SER A 106 7.50 -8.58 10.02
C SER A 106 7.85 -9.46 11.23
N ASP A 107 6.84 -9.91 11.97
CA ASP A 107 6.99 -10.70 13.19
C ASP A 107 7.92 -11.91 13.05
N LYS A 108 7.94 -12.57 11.88
CA LYS A 108 8.84 -13.70 11.58
C LYS A 108 10.34 -13.41 11.73
N TRP A 109 10.76 -12.14 11.69
CA TRP A 109 12.17 -11.74 11.82
C TRP A 109 12.46 -11.08 13.18
N MET A 110 11.51 -11.13 14.11
CA MET A 110 11.56 -10.41 15.37
C MET A 110 12.05 -11.32 16.51
N THR A 111 13.31 -11.18 16.90
CA THR A 111 13.85 -11.83 18.11
C THR A 111 13.38 -11.09 19.37
N LYS A 112 13.44 -11.74 20.54
CA LYS A 112 13.07 -11.12 21.83
C LYS A 112 13.75 -9.76 22.06
N SER A 113 15.06 -9.69 21.83
CA SER A 113 15.83 -8.44 21.95
C SER A 113 15.36 -7.35 20.97
N ARG A 114 14.98 -7.72 19.74
CA ARG A 114 14.42 -6.77 18.76
C ARG A 114 13.02 -6.29 19.18
N GLN A 115 12.19 -7.16 19.75
CA GLN A 115 10.88 -6.79 20.31
C GLN A 115 11.04 -5.79 21.45
N GLU A 116 11.91 -6.07 22.42
CA GLU A 116 12.21 -5.18 23.54
C GLU A 116 12.70 -3.81 23.05
N LYS A 117 13.60 -3.81 22.05
CA LYS A 117 14.09 -2.56 21.45
C LYS A 117 12.98 -1.79 20.73
N LEU A 118 12.08 -2.48 20.02
CA LEU A 118 10.93 -1.84 19.37
C LEU A 118 9.95 -1.27 20.40
N ILE A 119 9.68 -1.97 21.50
CA ILE A 119 8.85 -1.47 22.60
C ILE A 119 9.44 -0.17 23.17
N TRP A 120 10.75 -0.17 23.42
CA TRP A 120 11.43 1.04 23.89
C TRP A 120 11.33 2.18 22.87
N LEU A 121 11.61 1.93 21.58
CA LEU A 121 11.50 2.93 20.53
C LEU A 121 10.10 3.53 20.41
N ARG A 122 9.07 2.70 20.57
CA ARG A 122 7.66 3.14 20.55
C ARG A 122 7.31 4.08 21.69
N ALA A 123 7.99 3.97 22.84
CA ALA A 123 7.84 4.89 23.95
C ALA A 123 8.56 6.23 23.72
N GLN A 124 9.70 6.21 23.00
CA GLN A 124 10.49 7.41 22.72
C GLN A 124 9.96 8.24 21.54
N MET A 125 9.42 7.57 20.52
CA MET A 125 9.04 8.17 19.23
C MET A 125 7.53 7.99 19.01
N LYS A 126 6.72 8.83 19.67
CA LYS A 126 5.25 8.68 19.71
C LYS A 126 4.60 8.84 18.33
N LEU A 127 5.04 9.79 17.51
CA LEU A 127 4.46 10.02 16.18
C LEU A 127 4.82 8.88 15.22
N THR A 128 6.07 8.43 15.28
CA THR A 128 6.55 7.26 14.52
C THR A 128 5.80 6.00 14.95
N SER A 129 5.61 5.82 16.24
CA SER A 129 4.84 4.71 16.84
C SER A 129 3.39 4.70 16.36
N GLN A 130 2.73 5.86 16.33
CA GLN A 130 1.37 6.01 15.81
C GLN A 130 1.30 5.63 14.31
N CYS A 131 2.24 6.12 13.49
CA CYS A 131 2.30 5.76 12.07
C CYS A 131 2.53 4.27 11.86
N TRP A 132 3.43 3.68 12.65
CA TRP A 132 3.76 2.27 12.58
C TRP A 132 2.56 1.39 12.94
N ALA A 133 1.83 1.75 14.00
CA ALA A 133 0.62 1.03 14.39
C ALA A 133 -0.44 1.06 13.28
N LEU A 134 -0.65 2.21 12.64
CA LEU A 134 -1.57 2.34 11.50
C LEU A 134 -1.11 1.52 10.29
N LYS A 135 0.19 1.51 9.99
CA LYS A 135 0.75 0.65 8.93
C LYS A 135 0.48 -0.83 9.22
N GLU A 136 0.75 -1.29 10.43
CA GLU A 136 0.53 -2.70 10.79
C GLU A 136 -0.97 -3.06 10.81
N LEU A 137 -1.84 -2.14 11.23
CA LEU A 137 -3.30 -2.32 11.13
C LEU A 137 -3.75 -2.48 9.67
N ALA A 138 -3.26 -1.64 8.75
CA ALA A 138 -3.59 -1.79 7.32
C ALA A 138 -3.11 -3.14 6.75
N LYS A 139 -1.90 -3.56 7.15
CA LYS A 139 -1.34 -4.87 6.76
C LYS A 139 -2.19 -6.03 7.29
N ASP A 140 -2.64 -5.95 8.53
CA ASP A 140 -3.51 -6.94 9.15
C ASP A 140 -4.86 -7.03 8.43
N ILE A 141 -5.54 -5.89 8.18
CA ILE A 141 -6.79 -5.83 7.41
C ILE A 141 -6.61 -6.54 6.05
N TRP A 142 -5.51 -6.27 5.34
CA TRP A 142 -5.23 -6.89 4.04
C TRP A 142 -4.97 -8.41 4.12
N ASN A 143 -4.38 -8.89 5.22
CA ASN A 143 -4.05 -10.30 5.37
C ASN A 143 -5.29 -11.17 5.65
N ARG A 144 -6.37 -10.59 6.18
CA ARG A 144 -7.62 -11.29 6.45
C ARG A 144 -8.38 -11.64 5.15
N PRO A 145 -9.13 -12.76 5.11
CA PRO A 145 -9.95 -13.13 3.96
C PRO A 145 -10.98 -12.04 3.61
N TRP A 146 -11.35 -11.88 2.33
CA TRP A 146 -12.37 -10.91 1.94
C TRP A 146 -13.76 -11.21 2.53
N SER A 147 -14.45 -10.18 3.04
CA SER A 147 -15.92 -10.11 3.19
C SER A 147 -16.35 -8.63 3.11
N GLU A 148 -17.64 -8.38 3.06
CA GLU A 148 -18.19 -7.01 3.09
C GLU A 148 -17.73 -6.21 4.32
N GLU A 149 -17.47 -6.86 5.46
CA GLU A 149 -16.99 -6.20 6.68
C GLU A 149 -15.59 -5.59 6.51
N ARG A 150 -14.78 -6.08 5.56
CA ARG A 150 -13.44 -5.52 5.33
C ARG A 150 -13.49 -4.09 4.78
N ARG A 151 -14.59 -3.70 4.14
CA ARG A 151 -14.85 -2.30 3.81
C ARG A 151 -14.89 -1.45 5.09
N ASN A 152 -15.66 -1.89 6.08
CA ASN A 152 -15.81 -1.18 7.35
C ASN A 152 -14.47 -1.07 8.10
N ASP A 153 -13.64 -2.12 8.05
CA ASP A 153 -12.29 -2.08 8.64
C ASP A 153 -11.40 -1.01 7.98
N TRP A 154 -11.44 -0.91 6.65
CA TRP A 154 -10.72 0.15 5.92
C TRP A 154 -11.27 1.54 6.21
N GLU A 155 -12.58 1.70 6.34
CA GLU A 155 -13.20 2.97 6.69
C GLU A 155 -12.81 3.42 8.10
N ARG A 156 -12.77 2.49 9.06
CA ARG A 156 -12.23 2.73 10.41
C ARG A 156 -10.75 3.11 10.35
N TRP A 157 -9.96 2.40 9.56
CA TRP A 157 -8.54 2.73 9.36
C TRP A 157 -8.37 4.15 8.79
N LEU A 158 -9.18 4.53 7.80
CA LEU A 158 -9.16 5.87 7.20
C LEU A 158 -9.49 6.95 8.22
N ALA A 159 -10.50 6.72 9.08
CA ALA A 159 -10.85 7.63 10.15
C ALA A 159 -9.71 7.80 11.17
N LEU A 160 -9.10 6.70 11.61
CA LEU A 160 -7.96 6.73 12.53
C LEU A 160 -6.75 7.48 11.91
N ALA A 161 -6.44 7.19 10.64
CA ALA A 161 -5.32 7.82 9.95
C ALA A 161 -5.57 9.31 9.68
N ALA A 162 -6.79 9.71 9.34
CA ALA A 162 -7.17 11.11 9.16
C ALA A 162 -7.12 11.93 10.46
N ASN A 163 -7.40 11.29 11.60
CA ASN A 163 -7.36 11.90 12.93
C ASN A 163 -6.00 11.77 13.64
N SER A 164 -4.99 11.15 13.00
CA SER A 164 -3.63 11.08 13.56
C SER A 164 -2.97 12.46 13.70
N ASP A 165 -1.92 12.59 14.49
CA ASP A 165 -1.19 13.87 14.64
C ASP A 165 -0.14 14.07 13.54
N VAL A 166 -0.10 13.17 12.55
CA VAL A 166 0.96 13.13 11.53
C VAL A 166 0.42 13.59 10.17
N PRO A 167 0.78 14.80 9.68
CA PRO A 167 0.27 15.32 8.41
C PRO A 167 0.49 14.38 7.22
N MET A 168 1.62 13.68 7.20
CA MET A 168 1.94 12.70 6.17
C MET A 168 0.99 11.50 6.17
N MET A 169 0.57 11.06 7.35
CA MET A 169 -0.41 9.98 7.50
C MET A 169 -1.81 10.44 7.08
N LYS A 170 -2.20 11.67 7.42
CA LYS A 170 -3.46 12.27 6.92
C LYS A 170 -3.50 12.31 5.38
N ASN A 171 -2.39 12.66 4.74
CA ASN A 171 -2.29 12.66 3.28
C ASN A 171 -2.33 11.26 2.68
N ALA A 172 -1.71 10.27 3.33
CA ALA A 172 -1.84 8.88 2.95
C ALA A 172 -3.28 8.38 3.07
N ALA A 173 -3.99 8.74 4.13
CA ALA A 173 -5.41 8.43 4.31
C ALA A 173 -6.28 9.01 3.20
N LYS A 174 -6.12 10.29 2.85
CA LYS A 174 -6.82 10.92 1.72
C LYS A 174 -6.58 10.19 0.41
N THR A 175 -5.33 9.79 0.17
CA THR A 175 -4.91 9.10 -1.04
C THR A 175 -5.51 7.70 -1.14
N ILE A 176 -5.44 6.93 -0.04
CA ILE A 176 -6.00 5.57 0.06
C ILE A 176 -7.52 5.63 -0.01
N GLY A 177 -8.18 6.59 0.63
CA GLY A 177 -9.63 6.76 0.60
C GLY A 177 -10.17 6.95 -0.81
N LYS A 178 -9.53 7.81 -1.62
CA LYS A 178 -9.87 8.00 -3.04
C LYS A 178 -9.70 6.74 -3.89
N ARG A 179 -8.90 5.79 -3.42
CA ARG A 179 -8.48 4.57 -4.13
C ARG A 179 -8.99 3.29 -3.47
N LEU A 180 -9.88 3.41 -2.48
CA LEU A 180 -10.33 2.29 -1.67
C LEU A 180 -10.99 1.21 -2.54
N TYR A 181 -11.76 1.60 -3.57
CA TYR A 181 -12.40 0.65 -4.50
C TYR A 181 -11.41 -0.37 -5.08
N GLY A 182 -10.23 0.08 -5.54
CA GLY A 182 -9.24 -0.81 -6.15
C GLY A 182 -8.51 -1.70 -5.14
N ILE A 183 -8.42 -1.24 -3.88
CA ILE A 183 -7.90 -2.06 -2.76
C ILE A 183 -8.89 -3.19 -2.44
N LEU A 184 -10.18 -2.87 -2.33
CA LEU A 184 -11.23 -3.85 -2.08
C LEU A 184 -11.35 -4.85 -3.23
N ASN A 185 -11.24 -4.40 -4.48
CA ASN A 185 -11.17 -5.28 -5.66
C ASN A 185 -9.98 -6.26 -5.55
N ALA A 186 -8.79 -5.77 -5.21
CA ALA A 186 -7.61 -6.62 -5.04
C ALA A 186 -7.82 -7.70 -3.96
N MET A 187 -8.45 -7.35 -2.84
CA MET A 187 -8.77 -8.30 -1.78
C MET A 187 -9.82 -9.35 -2.21
N CYS A 188 -10.89 -8.92 -2.89
CA CYS A 188 -11.92 -9.81 -3.42
C CYS A 188 -11.34 -10.80 -4.45
N LEU A 189 -10.44 -10.33 -5.31
CA LEU A 189 -9.78 -11.16 -6.33
C LEU A 189 -8.80 -12.17 -5.72
N LYS A 190 -8.07 -11.79 -4.66
CA LYS A 190 -7.22 -12.72 -3.91
C LYS A 190 -8.03 -13.90 -3.36
N ARG A 191 -9.25 -13.67 -2.83
CA ARG A 191 -10.15 -14.75 -2.38
C ARG A 191 -10.49 -15.71 -3.53
N LYS A 192 -10.87 -15.17 -4.70
CA LYS A 192 -11.21 -16.00 -5.87
C LYS A 192 -10.03 -16.84 -6.37
N ARG A 193 -8.79 -16.47 -6.06
CA ARG A 193 -7.57 -17.21 -6.43
C ARG A 193 -7.17 -18.29 -5.41
N GLY A 194 -7.54 -18.15 -4.14
CA GLY A 194 -7.19 -19.08 -3.05
C GLY A 194 -8.28 -20.10 -2.72
N GLY A 195 -9.30 -20.22 -3.57
CA GLY A 195 -10.39 -21.20 -3.45
C GLY A 195 -10.44 -22.18 -4.63
N ALA A 196 -9.30 -22.46 -5.24
CA ALA A 196 -9.10 -23.54 -6.21
C ALA A 196 -8.19 -24.60 -5.58
#